data_AF-A0A5M9R185-F1
#
_entry.id   AF-A0A5M9R185-F1
#
_cell.length_a   1.000
_cell.length_b   1.000
_cell.length_c   1.000
_cell.angle_alpha   90.00
_cell.angle_beta   90.00
_cell.angle_gamma   90.00
#
_symmetry.space_group_name_H-M   'P 1'
#
loop_
_entity.id
_entity.type
_entity.pdbx_description
1 polymer ?
#
loop_
_entity_poly.entity_id
_entity_poly.type
_entity_poly.pdbx_seq_one_letter_code
_entity_poly.pdbx_strand_id
1 'polypeptide(L)'
;MNVNNHTELHLQDSLLPENNDMHPRIGMIYPQCNASDLNCDPEGYRQHPDIFTLKYDETRREILAFSGTCCETGTVHPCSVNNPSDSWLSVVKGLRPLGQFSVRSLYDPVLHGLYDTPELGIKCFLKQGDINIYIILVYRRDSDKGETGALDFIALMNEKKTMMESGEGTHEERVYYSEYTLGRRFGELLHYDPADIQHYETMMKNRLDYLKSPQ
;
A
#
# COMPACT_ATOMS: atom_id res chain seq x y z
N MET A 1 -0.47 -43.86 47.99
CA MET A 1 0.60 -42.87 47.74
C MET A 1 0.68 -42.69 46.25
N ASN A 2 0.25 -41.53 45.77
CA ASN A 2 0.00 -41.25 44.37
C ASN A 2 0.59 -39.86 44.12
N VAL A 3 1.66 -39.73 43.33
CA VAL A 3 1.90 -38.54 42.50
C VAL A 3 2.77 -38.93 41.31
N ASN A 4 2.25 -38.58 40.15
CA ASN A 4 2.76 -38.82 38.80
C ASN A 4 4.05 -38.04 38.49
N ASN A 5 4.90 -38.64 37.67
CA ASN A 5 5.94 -37.96 36.90
C ASN A 5 5.27 -37.05 35.86
N HIS A 6 5.34 -35.74 36.06
CA HIS A 6 5.15 -34.76 34.98
C HIS A 6 6.51 -34.27 34.53
N THR A 7 6.93 -34.75 33.36
CA THR A 7 8.02 -34.17 32.58
C THR A 7 7.51 -32.85 32.01
N GLU A 8 7.91 -31.72 32.61
CA GLU A 8 7.69 -30.41 32.03
C GLU A 8 8.60 -30.24 30.81
N LEU A 9 7.97 -30.22 29.63
CA LEU A 9 8.55 -29.73 28.40
C LEU A 9 8.80 -28.23 28.56
N HIS A 10 10.07 -27.86 28.72
CA HIS A 10 10.53 -26.48 28.53
C HIS A 10 10.18 -26.05 27.10
N LEU A 11 9.09 -25.29 26.97
CA LEU A 11 8.85 -24.43 25.82
C LEU A 11 10.04 -23.47 25.73
N GLN A 12 10.76 -23.55 24.62
CA GLN A 12 11.67 -22.49 24.20
C GLN A 12 10.86 -21.22 24.09
N ASP A 13 11.11 -20.28 25.01
CA ASP A 13 10.78 -18.88 24.83
C ASP A 13 11.41 -18.44 23.51
N SER A 14 10.61 -18.39 22.45
CA SER A 14 10.97 -17.66 21.24
C SER A 14 11.15 -16.21 21.67
N LEU A 15 12.40 -15.78 21.73
CA LEU A 15 12.80 -14.40 21.97
C LEU A 15 11.98 -13.49 21.03
N LEU A 16 10.93 -12.88 21.57
CA LEU A 16 10.30 -11.73 20.96
C LEU A 16 11.39 -10.67 20.81
N PRO A 17 11.56 -10.06 19.61
CA PRO A 17 12.54 -9.00 19.46
C PRO A 17 12.19 -7.86 20.42
N GLU A 18 13.10 -7.57 21.36
CA GLU A 18 12.98 -6.43 22.28
C GLU A 18 12.84 -5.15 21.44
N ASN A 19 11.66 -4.53 21.55
CA ASN A 19 11.15 -3.59 20.58
C ASN A 19 11.68 -2.15 20.85
N ASN A 20 13.00 -1.96 20.69
CA ASN A 20 13.64 -0.64 20.71
C ASN A 20 14.36 -0.30 19.39
N ASP A 21 14.38 -1.21 18.41
CA ASP A 21 15.15 -1.08 17.16
C ASP A 21 14.28 -0.75 15.92
N MET A 22 12.95 -0.64 16.09
CA MET A 22 12.04 -0.34 14.98
C MET A 22 12.23 1.06 14.40
N HIS A 23 12.46 2.08 15.25
CA HIS A 23 12.63 3.45 14.75
C HIS A 23 13.90 3.60 13.88
N PRO A 24 15.10 3.13 14.29
CA PRO A 24 16.27 3.06 13.42
C PRO A 24 15.98 2.34 12.10
N ARG A 25 15.32 1.19 12.16
CA ARG A 25 14.97 0.38 10.98
C ARG A 25 14.02 1.12 10.02
N ILE A 26 12.94 1.73 10.51
CA ILE A 26 12.01 2.51 9.68
C ILE A 26 12.76 3.66 8.99
N GLY A 27 13.67 4.34 9.71
CA GLY A 27 14.50 5.39 9.13
C GLY A 27 15.43 4.89 8.00
N MET A 28 15.87 3.63 8.05
CA MET A 28 16.62 3.00 6.96
C MET A 28 15.74 2.61 5.77
N ILE A 29 14.52 2.14 6.02
CA ILE A 29 13.58 1.71 4.98
C ILE A 29 13.00 2.90 4.22
N TYR A 30 12.70 3.99 4.94
CA TYR A 30 12.05 5.19 4.41
C TYR A 30 12.89 6.44 4.70
N PRO A 31 14.09 6.57 4.10
CA PRO A 31 15.01 7.67 4.38
C PRO A 31 14.49 9.06 3.98
N GLN A 32 13.44 9.12 3.16
CA GLN A 32 12.76 10.34 2.75
C GLN A 32 11.79 10.90 3.80
N CYS A 33 11.45 10.13 4.84
CA CYS A 33 10.57 10.55 5.91
C CYS A 33 11.32 11.36 6.97
N ASN A 34 10.69 12.40 7.51
CA ASN A 34 11.28 13.27 8.52
C ASN A 34 11.01 12.77 9.95
N ALA A 35 11.56 13.46 10.95
CA ALA A 35 11.37 13.07 12.36
C ALA A 35 9.90 13.10 12.82
N SER A 36 9.05 14.00 12.30
CA SER A 36 7.63 13.99 12.65
C SER A 36 6.90 12.78 12.05
N ASP A 37 7.26 12.37 10.83
CA ASP A 37 6.69 11.20 10.17
C ASP A 37 7.00 9.92 10.98
N LEU A 38 8.27 9.77 11.39
CA LEU A 38 8.78 8.63 12.16
C LEU A 38 8.25 8.56 13.60
N ASN A 39 7.70 9.67 14.13
CA ASN A 39 7.07 9.71 15.45
C ASN A 39 5.54 9.61 15.37
N CYS A 40 4.95 9.67 14.18
CA CYS A 40 3.51 9.54 14.02
C CYS A 40 3.08 8.08 14.10
N ASP A 41 2.38 7.74 15.18
CA ASP A 41 1.84 6.40 15.40
C ASP A 41 0.46 6.46 16.09
N PRO A 42 -0.60 6.91 15.38
CA PRO A 42 -1.93 7.09 15.96
C PRO A 42 -2.57 5.78 16.42
N GLU A 43 -2.12 4.65 15.89
CA GLU A 43 -2.60 3.31 16.26
C GLU A 43 -1.85 2.74 17.48
N GLY A 44 -0.79 3.41 17.94
CA GLY A 44 -0.05 3.06 19.16
C GLY A 44 0.78 1.79 19.08
N TYR A 45 1.09 1.27 17.89
CA TYR A 45 1.87 0.04 17.70
C TYR A 45 3.25 0.08 18.38
N ARG A 46 3.90 1.24 18.42
CA ARG A 46 5.17 1.45 19.13
C ARG A 46 5.05 1.26 20.64
N GLN A 47 3.88 1.58 21.21
CA GLN A 47 3.62 1.45 22.64
C GLN A 47 3.01 0.09 23.01
N HIS A 48 2.55 -0.67 22.01
CA HIS A 48 1.89 -1.97 22.15
C HIS A 48 2.60 -3.04 21.30
N PRO A 49 3.83 -3.45 21.69
CA PRO A 49 4.66 -4.38 20.92
C PRO A 49 4.04 -5.77 20.77
N ASP A 50 3.19 -6.18 21.70
CA ASP A 50 2.40 -7.40 21.66
C ASP A 50 1.35 -7.36 20.53
N ILE A 51 0.62 -6.25 20.40
CA ILE A 51 -0.37 -6.04 19.34
C ILE A 51 0.33 -5.96 17.99
N PHE A 52 1.46 -5.26 17.90
CA PHE A 52 2.28 -5.21 16.70
C PHE A 52 2.69 -6.62 16.26
N THR A 53 3.26 -7.41 17.18
CA THR A 53 3.76 -8.76 16.90
C THR A 53 2.64 -9.67 16.42
N LEU A 54 1.49 -9.67 17.10
CA LEU A 54 0.35 -10.51 16.73
C LEU A 54 -0.09 -10.25 15.28
N LYS A 55 -0.29 -8.97 14.92
CA LYS A 55 -0.71 -8.57 13.57
C LYS A 55 0.37 -8.81 12.51
N TYR A 56 1.63 -8.61 12.89
CA TYR A 56 2.77 -8.92 12.02
C TYR A 56 2.78 -10.41 11.69
N ASP A 57 2.66 -11.29 12.68
CA ASP A 57 2.66 -12.75 12.49
C ASP A 57 1.43 -13.24 11.71
N GLU A 58 0.26 -12.63 11.92
CA GLU A 58 -0.93 -12.85 11.08
C GLU A 58 -0.65 -12.50 9.62
N THR A 59 -0.08 -11.32 9.37
CA THR A 59 0.29 -10.88 8.01
C THR A 59 1.31 -11.83 7.38
N ARG A 60 2.35 -12.22 8.11
CA ARG A 60 3.38 -13.15 7.62
C ARG A 60 2.78 -14.51 7.25
N ARG A 61 1.88 -15.05 8.07
CA ARG A 61 1.16 -16.30 7.76
C ARG A 61 0.32 -16.17 6.50
N GLU A 62 -0.39 -15.06 6.33
CA GLU A 62 -1.20 -14.81 5.13
C GLU A 62 -0.33 -14.72 3.87
N ILE A 63 0.79 -13.99 3.94
CA ILE A 63 1.75 -13.89 2.84
C ILE A 63 2.26 -15.28 2.43
N LEU A 64 2.70 -16.08 3.40
CA LEU A 64 3.21 -17.43 3.14
C LEU A 64 2.14 -18.36 2.56
N ALA A 65 0.89 -18.24 3.01
CA ALA A 65 -0.20 -19.07 2.53
C ALA A 65 -0.63 -18.76 1.09
N PHE A 66 -0.47 -17.51 0.66
CA PHE A 66 -0.99 -17.03 -0.64
C PHE A 66 0.08 -16.62 -1.65
N SER A 67 1.36 -16.67 -1.30
CA SER A 67 2.44 -16.30 -2.21
C SER A 67 2.38 -17.13 -3.50
N GLY A 68 2.28 -16.44 -4.63
CA GLY A 68 2.26 -17.04 -5.96
C GLY A 68 3.23 -16.33 -6.90
N THR A 69 3.47 -16.88 -8.10
CA THR A 69 4.27 -16.23 -9.15
C THR A 69 3.49 -15.08 -9.79
N CYS A 70 4.17 -13.97 -10.10
CA CYS A 70 3.53 -12.83 -10.75
C CYS A 70 3.02 -13.16 -12.17
N CYS A 71 1.75 -12.88 -12.44
CA CYS A 71 1.14 -12.90 -13.76
C CYS A 71 1.12 -11.48 -14.34
N GLU A 72 2.09 -11.16 -15.19
CA GLU A 72 2.24 -9.80 -15.75
C GLU A 72 1.16 -9.38 -16.75
N THR A 73 0.33 -10.34 -17.19
CA THR A 73 -0.83 -10.11 -18.05
C THR A 73 -2.14 -10.24 -17.28
N GLY A 74 -2.07 -10.54 -15.98
CA GLY A 74 -3.22 -10.60 -15.10
C GLY A 74 -3.86 -9.23 -14.95
N THR A 75 -5.18 -9.24 -14.89
CA THR A 75 -6.00 -8.06 -14.58
C THR A 75 -6.86 -8.37 -13.36
N VAL A 76 -7.26 -7.31 -12.66
CA VAL A 76 -8.14 -7.39 -11.50
C VAL A 76 -9.29 -6.41 -11.64
N HIS A 77 -10.46 -6.79 -11.12
CA HIS A 77 -11.56 -5.84 -10.98
C HIS A 77 -11.24 -4.85 -9.86
N PRO A 78 -11.44 -3.52 -10.05
CA PRO A 78 -11.19 -2.53 -9.00
C PRO A 78 -11.96 -2.84 -7.70
N CYS A 79 -13.18 -3.36 -7.81
CA CYS A 79 -14.01 -3.74 -6.67
C CYS A 79 -13.43 -4.89 -5.84
N SER A 80 -12.59 -5.76 -6.41
CA SER A 80 -11.95 -6.86 -5.68
C SER A 80 -10.65 -6.44 -5.00
N VAL A 81 -10.23 -5.18 -5.12
CA VAL A 81 -9.01 -4.62 -4.52
C VAL A 81 -9.25 -3.23 -3.94
N ASN A 82 -10.49 -2.96 -3.50
CA ASN A 82 -10.93 -1.63 -3.05
C ASN A 82 -10.66 -1.33 -1.57
N ASN A 83 -10.00 -2.25 -0.85
CA ASN A 83 -9.55 -2.06 0.53
C ASN A 83 -8.06 -2.39 0.65
N PRO A 84 -7.38 -1.92 1.72
CA PRO A 84 -5.95 -2.13 1.88
C PRO A 84 -5.52 -3.60 1.79
N SER A 85 -6.23 -4.50 2.48
CA SER A 85 -5.90 -5.93 2.52
C SER A 85 -5.94 -6.58 1.14
N ASP A 86 -7.04 -6.41 0.42
CA ASP A 86 -7.16 -6.97 -0.91
C ASP A 86 -6.16 -6.34 -1.90
N SER A 87 -5.83 -5.06 -1.71
CA SER A 87 -4.87 -4.37 -2.56
C SER A 87 -3.48 -4.98 -2.50
N TRP A 88 -2.90 -5.19 -1.30
CA TRP A 88 -1.58 -5.82 -1.19
C TRP A 88 -1.64 -7.33 -1.40
N LEU A 89 -2.73 -8.00 -0.99
CA LEU A 89 -2.86 -9.45 -1.13
C LEU A 89 -2.96 -9.88 -2.59
N SER A 90 -3.57 -9.07 -3.46
CA SER A 90 -3.57 -9.33 -4.91
C SER A 90 -2.15 -9.34 -5.51
N VAL A 91 -1.22 -8.56 -4.96
CA VAL A 91 0.18 -8.54 -5.37
C VAL A 91 0.92 -9.78 -4.84
N VAL A 92 0.72 -10.12 -3.56
CA VAL A 92 1.25 -11.36 -2.95
C VAL A 92 0.83 -12.60 -3.74
N LYS A 93 -0.47 -12.69 -4.10
CA LYS A 93 -1.04 -13.77 -4.91
C LYS A 93 -0.49 -13.82 -6.34
N GLY A 94 0.24 -12.79 -6.77
CA GLY A 94 0.77 -12.67 -8.12
C GLY A 94 -0.29 -12.34 -9.17
N LEU A 95 -1.45 -11.80 -8.78
CA LEU A 95 -2.51 -11.43 -9.73
C LEU A 95 -2.15 -10.18 -10.54
N ARG A 96 -1.30 -9.33 -9.98
CA ARG A 96 -0.77 -8.12 -10.61
C ARG A 96 0.59 -7.75 -10.02
N PRO A 97 1.44 -7.02 -10.76
CA PRO A 97 2.80 -6.68 -10.34
C PRO A 97 2.86 -5.51 -9.33
N LEU A 98 1.80 -4.70 -9.22
CA LEU A 98 1.76 -3.48 -8.41
C LEU A 98 0.40 -3.31 -7.74
N GLY A 99 0.42 -2.87 -6.48
CA GLY A 99 -0.75 -2.48 -5.71
C GLY A 99 -0.47 -1.22 -4.90
N GLN A 100 -1.53 -0.48 -4.59
CA GLN A 100 -1.47 0.74 -3.81
C GLN A 100 -2.47 0.69 -2.65
N PHE A 101 -2.02 1.10 -1.47
CA PHE A 101 -2.89 1.32 -0.31
C PHE A 101 -2.33 2.46 0.55
N SER A 102 -2.95 2.72 1.69
CA SER A 102 -2.47 3.76 2.60
C SER A 102 -2.50 3.30 4.06
N VAL A 103 -1.54 3.78 4.83
CA VAL A 103 -1.42 3.55 6.28
C VAL A 103 -1.34 4.89 7.00
N ARG A 104 -1.69 4.91 8.29
CA ARG A 104 -1.61 6.11 9.14
C ARG A 104 -0.32 6.19 9.96
N SER A 105 0.45 5.10 9.97
CA SER A 105 1.67 4.95 10.77
C SER A 105 2.69 4.15 9.96
N LEU A 106 3.97 4.54 10.02
CA LEU A 106 5.06 3.72 9.48
C LEU A 106 5.38 2.51 10.38
N TYR A 107 4.77 2.43 11.57
CA TYR A 107 4.78 1.25 12.45
C TYR A 107 3.64 0.27 12.14
N ASP A 108 2.93 0.42 11.01
CA ASP A 108 1.87 -0.51 10.64
C ASP A 108 2.45 -1.93 10.43
N PRO A 109 2.03 -2.95 11.20
CA PRO A 109 2.62 -4.29 11.16
C PRO A 109 2.48 -4.97 9.79
N VAL A 110 1.45 -4.61 9.00
CA VAL A 110 1.28 -5.13 7.65
C VAL A 110 2.43 -4.66 6.75
N LEU A 111 2.82 -3.39 6.89
CA LEU A 111 3.91 -2.79 6.11
C LEU A 111 5.24 -3.50 6.37
N HIS A 112 5.52 -3.84 7.63
CA HIS A 112 6.73 -4.57 8.01
C HIS A 112 6.69 -6.02 7.51
N GLY A 113 5.53 -6.68 7.61
CA GLY A 113 5.34 -8.02 7.09
C GLY A 113 5.57 -8.10 5.57
N LEU A 114 5.08 -7.11 4.82
CA LEU A 114 5.32 -7.00 3.38
C LEU A 114 6.79 -6.70 3.05
N TYR A 115 7.43 -5.77 3.78
CA TYR A 115 8.83 -5.41 3.57
C TYR A 115 9.79 -6.60 3.80
N ASP A 116 9.50 -7.46 4.78
CA ASP A 116 10.29 -8.67 5.08
C ASP A 116 10.07 -9.82 4.10
N THR A 117 9.36 -9.59 3.00
CA THR A 117 9.12 -10.59 1.95
C THR A 117 10.10 -10.35 0.80
N PRO A 118 11.07 -11.24 0.54
CA PRO A 118 12.15 -11.00 -0.43
C PRO A 118 11.67 -10.68 -1.85
N GLU A 119 10.55 -11.28 -2.28
CA GLU A 119 9.95 -11.12 -3.60
C GLU A 119 9.15 -9.81 -3.73
N LEU A 120 8.94 -9.09 -2.63
CA LEU A 120 8.21 -7.83 -2.62
C LEU A 120 9.16 -6.65 -2.43
N GLY A 121 8.83 -5.56 -3.11
CA GLY A 121 9.40 -4.26 -2.85
C GLY A 121 8.32 -3.30 -2.38
N ILE A 122 8.74 -2.32 -1.59
CA ILE A 122 7.88 -1.26 -1.07
C ILE A 122 8.45 0.10 -1.48
N LYS A 123 7.57 1.03 -1.89
CA LYS A 123 7.84 2.47 -1.93
C LYS A 123 6.80 3.16 -1.06
N CYS A 124 7.21 4.19 -0.33
CA CYS A 124 6.34 4.96 0.56
C CYS A 124 6.51 6.46 0.31
N PHE A 125 5.42 7.21 0.34
CA PHE A 125 5.47 8.67 0.34
C PHE A 125 4.28 9.26 1.07
N LEU A 126 4.47 10.45 1.64
CA LEU A 126 3.43 11.17 2.36
C LEU A 126 2.40 11.74 1.38
N LYS A 127 1.10 11.50 1.64
CA LYS A 127 0.00 11.93 0.76
C LYS A 127 -0.22 13.44 0.83
N GLN A 128 -0.27 14.02 2.04
CA GLN A 128 -0.49 15.45 2.30
C GLN A 128 0.10 15.84 3.67
N GLY A 129 0.62 17.07 3.80
CA GLY A 129 1.37 17.54 4.97
C GLY A 129 0.57 17.72 6.27
N ASP A 130 -0.76 17.84 6.19
CA ASP A 130 -1.60 18.12 7.37
C ASP A 130 -2.24 16.85 7.97
N ILE A 131 -2.21 15.73 7.24
CA ILE A 131 -2.76 14.45 7.69
C ILE A 131 -1.72 13.37 7.38
N ASN A 132 -1.20 12.72 8.43
CA ASN A 132 -0.21 11.65 8.31
C ASN A 132 -0.83 10.39 7.71
N ILE A 133 -1.05 10.43 6.40
CA ILE A 133 -1.45 9.31 5.56
C ILE A 133 -0.31 9.04 4.60
N TYR A 134 0.27 7.86 4.72
CA TYR A 134 1.33 7.40 3.84
C TYR A 134 0.72 6.57 2.73
N ILE A 135 1.04 6.90 1.48
CA ILE A 135 0.75 6.05 0.34
C ILE A 135 1.83 4.99 0.27
N ILE A 136 1.40 3.73 0.26
CA ILE A 136 2.25 2.56 0.14
C ILE A 136 2.03 1.96 -1.25
N LEU A 137 3.12 1.79 -1.98
CA LEU A 137 3.18 0.98 -3.19
C LEU A 137 3.87 -0.34 -2.83
N VAL A 138 3.18 -1.44 -3.06
CA VAL A 138 3.73 -2.79 -2.94
C VAL A 138 3.84 -3.38 -4.33
N TYR A 139 5.01 -3.90 -4.67
CA TYR A 139 5.29 -4.41 -6.00
C TYR A 139 6.11 -5.70 -5.97
N ARG A 140 6.04 -6.43 -7.08
CA ARG A 140 6.79 -7.67 -7.33
C ARG A 140 8.20 -7.36 -7.79
N ARG A 141 9.22 -7.80 -7.06
CA ARG A 141 10.63 -7.69 -7.47
C ARG A 141 11.01 -8.70 -8.55
N ASP A 142 10.23 -9.77 -8.67
CA ASP A 142 10.35 -10.80 -9.68
C ASP A 142 9.59 -10.47 -10.99
N SER A 143 9.22 -9.20 -11.19
CA SER A 143 8.57 -8.70 -12.41
C SER A 143 9.20 -7.39 -12.87
N ASP A 144 9.46 -7.26 -14.18
CA ASP A 144 10.01 -6.04 -14.79
C ASP A 144 9.05 -4.85 -14.63
N LYS A 145 7.74 -5.14 -14.53
CA LYS A 145 6.68 -4.15 -14.33
C LYS A 145 6.51 -3.71 -12.88
N GLY A 146 7.10 -4.42 -11.92
CA GLY A 146 6.91 -4.13 -10.50
C GLY A 146 7.54 -2.80 -10.08
N GLU A 147 8.87 -2.73 -10.06
CA GLU A 147 9.56 -1.50 -9.62
C GLU A 147 9.37 -0.36 -10.61
N THR A 148 9.46 -0.63 -11.92
CA THR A 148 9.22 0.37 -12.97
C THR A 148 7.83 0.97 -12.84
N GLY A 149 6.80 0.13 -12.67
CA GLY A 149 5.43 0.59 -12.47
C GLY A 149 5.24 1.40 -11.20
N ALA A 150 5.95 1.06 -10.11
CA ALA A 150 5.92 1.85 -8.88
C ALA A 150 6.53 3.26 -9.07
N LEU A 151 7.62 3.37 -9.84
CA LEU A 151 8.23 4.65 -10.18
C LEU A 151 7.33 5.48 -11.11
N ASP A 152 6.73 4.85 -12.11
CA ASP A 152 5.77 5.49 -13.02
C ASP A 152 4.52 5.98 -12.28
N PHE A 153 4.05 5.21 -11.29
CA PHE A 153 2.95 5.63 -10.43
C PHE A 153 3.28 6.90 -9.64
N ILE A 154 4.50 7.00 -9.09
CA ILE A 154 4.96 8.20 -8.38
C ILE A 154 5.04 9.39 -9.35
N ALA A 155 5.55 9.18 -10.56
CA ALA A 155 5.60 10.22 -11.59
C ALA A 155 4.19 10.72 -11.95
N LEU A 156 3.22 9.81 -12.13
CA LEU A 156 1.81 10.14 -12.37
C LEU A 156 1.18 10.91 -11.21
N MET A 157 1.49 10.55 -9.96
CA MET A 157 1.01 11.29 -8.79
C MET A 157 1.56 12.72 -8.77
N ASN A 158 2.81 12.93 -9.16
CA ASN A 158 3.40 14.27 -9.28
C ASN A 158 2.79 15.08 -10.44
N GLU A 159 2.52 14.43 -11.57
CA GLU A 159 1.80 15.02 -12.70
C GLU A 159 0.40 15.47 -12.26
N LYS A 160 -0.35 14.58 -11.59
CA LYS A 160 -1.66 14.88 -11.01
C LYS A 160 -1.62 16.05 -10.04
N LYS A 161 -0.63 16.07 -9.13
CA LYS A 161 -0.43 17.18 -8.18
C LYS A 161 -0.22 18.51 -8.91
N THR A 162 0.63 18.51 -9.93
CA THR A 162 0.90 19.71 -10.74
C THR A 162 -0.38 20.20 -11.41
N MET A 163 -1.16 19.30 -12.04
CA MET A 163 -2.46 19.65 -12.64
C MET A 163 -3.45 20.23 -11.63
N MET A 164 -3.47 19.70 -10.41
CA MET A 164 -4.34 20.17 -9.32
C MET A 164 -3.94 21.55 -8.78
N GLU A 165 -2.66 21.88 -8.80
CA GLU A 165 -2.10 23.13 -8.29
C GLU A 165 -2.13 24.26 -9.34
N SER A 166 -1.83 23.94 -10.61
CA SER A 166 -1.72 24.93 -11.69
C SER A 166 -2.91 24.96 -12.65
N GLY A 167 -3.87 24.04 -12.52
CA GLY A 167 -5.02 23.94 -13.42
C GLY A 167 -5.97 25.14 -13.31
N GLU A 168 -6.72 25.39 -14.38
CA GLU A 168 -7.79 26.39 -14.39
C GLU A 168 -9.10 25.81 -13.85
N GLY A 169 -10.02 26.70 -13.46
CA GLY A 169 -11.33 26.35 -12.94
C GLY A 169 -11.37 26.14 -11.43
N THR A 170 -12.52 25.68 -10.95
CA THR A 170 -12.79 25.31 -9.55
C THR A 170 -11.96 24.11 -9.11
N HIS A 171 -11.87 23.88 -7.79
CA HIS A 171 -11.22 22.68 -7.27
C HIS A 171 -11.83 21.40 -7.85
N GLU A 172 -13.17 21.33 -7.93
CA GLU A 172 -13.88 20.16 -8.45
C GLU A 172 -13.56 19.92 -9.94
N GLU A 173 -13.53 20.97 -10.76
CA GLU A 173 -13.14 20.84 -12.17
C GLU A 173 -11.71 20.31 -12.32
N ARG A 174 -10.77 20.78 -11.49
CA ARG A 174 -9.39 20.27 -11.50
C ARG A 174 -9.32 18.80 -11.08
N VAL A 175 -10.10 18.39 -10.08
CA VAL A 175 -10.19 16.98 -9.67
C VAL A 175 -10.62 16.13 -10.87
N TYR A 176 -11.80 16.39 -11.44
CA TYR A 176 -12.31 15.57 -12.54
C TYR A 176 -11.46 15.66 -13.81
N TYR A 177 -10.86 16.82 -14.10
CA TYR A 177 -9.95 16.96 -15.24
C TYR A 177 -8.69 16.13 -15.07
N SER A 178 -8.05 16.15 -13.89
CA SER A 178 -6.86 15.34 -13.61
C SER A 178 -7.16 13.84 -13.60
N GLU A 179 -8.30 13.42 -13.01
CA GLU A 179 -8.73 12.00 -13.01
C GLU A 179 -9.08 11.53 -14.43
N TYR A 180 -9.74 12.35 -15.25
CA TYR A 180 -10.03 12.00 -16.64
C TYR A 180 -8.74 11.85 -17.46
N THR A 181 -7.80 12.80 -17.31
CA THR A 181 -6.56 12.83 -18.10
C THR A 181 -5.61 11.69 -17.75
N LEU A 182 -5.54 11.30 -16.47
CA LEU A 182 -4.56 10.34 -15.97
C LEU A 182 -5.15 8.98 -15.58
N GLY A 183 -6.48 8.88 -15.43
CA GLY A 183 -7.15 7.71 -14.87
C GLY A 183 -6.87 6.41 -15.63
N ARG A 184 -6.78 6.48 -16.97
CA ARG A 184 -6.39 5.33 -17.80
C ARG A 184 -4.99 4.83 -17.45
N ARG A 185 -4.00 5.74 -17.39
CA ARG A 185 -2.60 5.40 -17.07
C ARG A 185 -2.50 4.83 -15.65
N PHE A 186 -3.23 5.37 -14.68
CA PHE A 186 -3.34 4.78 -13.34
C PHE A 186 -3.96 3.38 -13.35
N GLY A 187 -5.06 3.19 -14.07
CA GLY A 187 -5.73 1.89 -14.17
C GLY A 187 -4.86 0.82 -14.83
N GLU A 188 -4.13 1.18 -15.88
CA GLU A 188 -3.18 0.30 -16.57
C GLU A 188 -2.03 -0.10 -15.65
N LEU A 189 -1.43 0.85 -14.92
CA LEU A 189 -0.37 0.56 -13.93
C LEU A 189 -0.85 -0.32 -12.78
N LEU A 190 -2.11 -0.18 -12.35
CA LEU A 190 -2.73 -1.00 -11.29
C LEU A 190 -3.34 -2.30 -11.82
N HIS A 191 -3.19 -2.57 -13.12
CA HIS A 191 -3.68 -3.76 -13.82
C HIS A 191 -5.18 -3.97 -13.66
N TYR A 192 -5.97 -2.89 -13.76
CA TYR A 192 -7.42 -3.02 -13.81
C TYR A 192 -7.90 -3.56 -15.15
N ASP A 193 -9.04 -4.26 -15.14
CA ASP A 193 -9.66 -4.75 -16.35
C ASP A 193 -9.93 -3.61 -17.36
N PRO A 194 -9.59 -3.77 -18.65
CA PRO A 194 -9.74 -2.69 -19.64
C PRO A 194 -11.16 -2.14 -19.77
N ALA A 195 -12.18 -2.99 -19.56
CA ALA A 195 -13.58 -2.58 -19.57
C ALA A 195 -13.91 -1.65 -18.39
N ASP A 196 -13.36 -1.92 -17.20
CA ASP A 196 -13.54 -1.07 -16.02
C ASP A 196 -12.81 0.27 -16.17
N ILE A 197 -11.61 0.25 -16.77
CA ILE A 197 -10.88 1.47 -17.11
C ILE A 197 -11.70 2.34 -18.07
N GLN A 198 -12.25 1.74 -19.12
CA GLN A 198 -13.08 2.44 -20.10
C GLN A 198 -14.35 3.02 -19.46
N HIS A 199 -14.98 2.27 -18.55
CA HIS A 199 -16.15 2.73 -17.81
C HIS A 199 -15.82 3.93 -16.93
N TYR A 200 -14.74 3.85 -16.15
CA TYR A 200 -14.28 4.93 -15.28
C TYR A 200 -13.94 6.20 -16.06
N GLU A 201 -13.21 6.07 -17.18
CA GLU A 201 -12.85 7.20 -18.04
C GLU A 201 -14.10 7.91 -18.59
N THR A 202 -15.09 7.13 -19.03
CA THR A 202 -16.37 7.67 -19.53
C THR A 202 -17.12 8.43 -18.43
N MET A 203 -17.14 7.89 -17.21
CA MET A 203 -17.76 8.53 -16.05
C MET A 203 -17.07 9.86 -15.71
N MET A 204 -15.74 9.89 -15.67
CA MET A 204 -14.98 11.12 -15.39
C MET A 204 -15.21 12.18 -16.47
N LYS A 205 -15.21 11.77 -17.74
CA LYS A 205 -15.50 12.67 -18.86
C LYS A 205 -16.90 13.29 -18.76
N ASN A 206 -17.93 12.46 -18.57
CA ASN A 206 -19.31 12.94 -18.47
C ASN A 206 -19.49 13.93 -17.31
N ARG A 207 -18.83 13.68 -16.17
CA ARG A 207 -18.88 14.60 -15.03
C ARG A 207 -18.16 15.90 -15.33
N LEU A 208 -17.01 15.86 -15.99
CA LEU A 208 -16.28 17.07 -16.41
C LEU A 208 -17.09 17.92 -17.40
N ASP A 209 -17.74 17.28 -18.39
CA ASP A 209 -18.58 17.96 -19.37
C ASP A 209 -19.79 18.65 -18.70
N TYR A 210 -20.37 18.01 -17.68
CA TYR A 210 -21.43 18.60 -16.87
C TYR A 210 -20.96 19.85 -16.11
N LEU A 211 -19.78 19.80 -15.49
CA LEU A 211 -19.23 20.93 -14.73
C LEU A 211 -18.91 22.15 -15.61
N LYS A 212 -18.52 21.92 -16.87
CA LYS A 212 -18.17 22.97 -17.84
C LYS A 212 -19.36 23.52 -18.62
N SER A 213 -20.53 22.92 -18.50
CA SER A 213 -21.73 23.39 -19.18
C SER A 213 -22.23 24.69 -18.51
N PRO A 214 -22.64 25.73 -19.28
CA PRO A 214 -23.25 26.91 -18.70
C PRO A 214 -24.50 26.51 -17.91
N GLN A 215 -24.60 26.96 -16.65
CA GLN A 215 -25.83 26.82 -15.85
C GLN A 215 -26.89 27.84 -16.27
#